data_AF-A0A9X3H634-F1
#
_entry.id   AF-A0A9X3H634-F1
#
_cell.length_a   1.000
_cell.length_b   1.000
_cell.length_c   1.000
_cell.angle_alpha   90.00
_cell.angle_beta   90.00
_cell.angle_gamma   90.00
#
_symmetry.space_group_name_H-M   'P 1'
#
loop_
_entity.id
_entity.type
_entity.pdbx_description
1 polymer ?
#
loop_
_entity_poly.entity_id
_entity_poly.type
_entity_poly.pdbx_seq_one_letter_code
_entity_poly.pdbx_strand_id
1 'polypeptide(L)'
;MTASKIVIFSLLCLCLQAKAQNSWTDFIPPKAEVLYTNYAAILFEGVPLWDGESKKNPLKVLQLRGKVTVNAVDRKTNKPIEGKALGFMIGLKDYDTNTVWMLSEKVYHEIDLEELQGKFDYGDVLLIMTVDRAYRLPRHELILEGGC
;
A
#
# COMPACT_ATOMS: atom_id res chain seq x y z
N MET A 1 10.52 53.78 -34.01
CA MET A 1 10.69 52.76 -32.95
C MET A 1 10.83 51.41 -33.64
N THR A 2 11.99 50.77 -33.51
CA THR A 2 12.39 49.59 -34.30
C THR A 2 11.82 48.30 -33.74
N ALA A 3 11.43 47.37 -34.63
CA ALA A 3 10.79 46.09 -34.34
C ALA A 3 11.53 45.20 -33.31
N SER A 4 12.82 45.45 -33.09
CA SER A 4 13.66 44.78 -32.09
C SER A 4 13.19 44.98 -30.64
N LYS A 5 12.53 46.10 -30.31
CA LYS A 5 12.05 46.36 -28.94
C LYS A 5 10.76 45.60 -28.57
N ILE A 6 9.99 45.16 -29.56
CA ILE A 6 8.71 44.46 -29.36
C ILE A 6 8.94 42.97 -29.07
N VAL A 7 9.97 42.37 -29.67
CA VAL A 7 10.32 40.94 -29.50
C VAL A 7 10.90 40.65 -28.11
N ILE A 8 11.64 41.59 -27.53
CA ILE A 8 12.21 41.43 -26.18
C ILE A 8 11.10 41.51 -25.10
N PHE A 9 10.05 42.30 -25.33
CA PHE A 9 8.96 42.45 -24.39
C PHE A 9 8.01 41.23 -24.38
N SER A 10 7.80 40.58 -25.54
CA SER A 10 7.01 39.35 -25.62
C SER A 10 7.73 38.12 -25.04
N LEU A 11 9.07 38.05 -25.15
CA LEU A 11 9.86 36.98 -24.52
C LEU A 11 9.84 37.05 -22.98
N LEU A 12 9.78 38.26 -22.42
CA LEU A 12 9.74 38.45 -20.96
C LEU A 12 8.40 38.00 -20.34
N CYS A 13 7.29 38.14 -21.07
CA CYS A 13 5.97 37.71 -20.61
C CYS A 13 5.80 36.17 -20.56
N LEU A 14 6.46 35.43 -21.46
CA LEU A 14 6.40 33.96 -21.47
C LEU A 14 7.16 33.32 -20.29
N CYS A 15 8.21 33.96 -19.78
CA CYS A 15 8.95 33.46 -18.61
C CYS A 15 8.22 33.67 -17.27
N LEU A 16 7.27 34.61 -17.20
CA LEU A 16 6.51 34.90 -15.98
C LEU A 16 5.34 33.94 -15.75
N GLN A 17 4.82 33.29 -16.80
CA GLN A 17 3.72 32.33 -16.68
C GLN A 17 4.20 30.91 -16.30
N ALA A 18 5.49 30.59 -16.45
CA ALA A 18 6.04 29.29 -16.09
C ALA A 18 6.19 29.06 -14.58
N LYS A 19 6.02 30.09 -13.73
CA LYS A 19 6.12 29.99 -12.26
C LYS A 19 4.78 29.84 -11.54
N ALA A 20 3.67 29.77 -12.27
CA ALA A 20 2.34 29.66 -11.67
C ALA A 20 1.81 28.22 -11.56
N GLN A 21 2.61 27.20 -11.89
CA GLN A 21 2.21 25.81 -11.70
C GLN A 21 2.60 25.31 -10.29
N ASN A 22 1.54 25.04 -9.52
CA ASN A 22 1.47 24.14 -8.36
C ASN A 22 1.70 24.74 -6.96
N SER A 23 1.01 25.83 -6.60
CA SER A 23 0.97 26.31 -5.20
C SER A 23 -0.01 25.58 -4.28
N TRP A 24 -0.77 24.60 -4.77
CA TRP A 24 -1.72 23.85 -3.94
C TRP A 24 -1.04 22.92 -2.94
N THR A 25 0.17 22.43 -3.24
CA THR A 25 0.93 21.56 -2.33
C THR A 25 1.60 22.32 -1.19
N ASP A 26 1.82 23.63 -1.34
CA ASP A 26 2.46 24.47 -0.31
C ASP A 26 1.53 24.75 0.88
N PHE A 27 0.22 24.58 0.71
CA PHE A 27 -0.78 24.69 1.78
C PHE A 27 -1.01 23.39 2.55
N ILE A 28 -0.45 22.28 2.08
CA ILE A 28 -0.46 21.02 2.84
C ILE A 28 0.77 21.11 3.74
N PRO A 29 0.61 21.36 5.06
CA PRO A 29 1.76 21.34 5.95
C PRO A 29 2.49 20.00 5.75
N PRO A 30 3.83 19.96 5.70
CA PRO A 30 4.56 18.71 5.60
C PRO A 30 4.04 17.84 6.75
N LYS A 31 3.36 16.75 6.38
CA LYS A 31 2.70 15.89 7.34
C LYS A 31 3.80 15.44 8.28
N ALA A 32 3.73 15.86 9.55
CA ALA A 32 4.73 15.49 10.55
C ALA A 32 4.97 13.99 10.41
N GLU A 33 6.23 13.57 10.31
CA GLU A 33 6.55 12.15 10.15
C GLU A 33 5.84 11.39 11.26
N VAL A 34 4.83 10.58 10.88
CA VAL A 34 4.11 9.75 11.84
C VAL A 34 5.10 8.69 12.27
N LEU A 35 5.72 8.91 13.43
CA LEU A 35 6.66 7.97 14.02
C LEU A 35 5.86 6.80 14.60
N TYR A 36 5.58 5.81 13.76
CA TYR A 36 4.95 4.57 14.20
C TYR A 36 5.89 3.84 15.16
N THR A 37 5.48 3.74 16.43
CA THR A 37 6.18 2.93 17.43
C THR A 37 5.85 1.45 17.28
N ASN A 38 4.68 1.14 16.70
CA ASN A 38 4.17 -0.21 16.52
C ASN A 38 4.06 -0.59 15.04
N TYR A 39 4.28 -1.87 14.74
CA TYR A 39 4.14 -2.41 13.39
C TYR A 39 3.32 -3.70 13.41
N ALA A 40 2.71 -3.95 12.27
CA ALA A 40 1.92 -5.13 11.99
C ALA A 40 2.63 -5.98 10.94
N ALA A 41 2.34 -7.27 10.96
CA ALA A 41 2.75 -8.20 9.93
C ALA A 41 1.54 -9.00 9.44
N ILE A 42 1.59 -9.41 8.18
CA ILE A 42 0.72 -10.46 7.67
C ILE A 42 1.28 -11.79 8.15
N LEU A 43 0.43 -12.59 8.76
CA LEU A 43 0.74 -13.94 9.23
C LEU A 43 0.00 -14.95 8.36
N PHE A 44 0.70 -16.02 7.99
CA PHE A 44 0.12 -17.21 7.38
C PHE A 44 0.25 -18.38 8.34
N GLU A 45 -0.87 -19.01 8.69
CA GLU A 45 -0.92 -20.06 9.71
C GLU A 45 -0.26 -19.63 11.05
N GLY A 46 -0.47 -18.37 11.43
CA GLY A 46 0.09 -17.78 12.65
C GLY A 46 1.58 -17.40 12.58
N VAL A 47 2.25 -17.60 11.45
CA VAL A 47 3.67 -17.28 11.26
C VAL A 47 3.82 -16.03 10.38
N PRO A 48 4.57 -15.01 10.82
CA PRO A 48 4.82 -13.82 10.00
C PRO A 48 5.46 -14.17 8.65
N LEU A 49 4.91 -13.62 7.57
CA LEU A 49 5.39 -13.90 6.21
C LEU A 49 6.74 -13.28 5.88
N TRP A 50 7.13 -12.24 6.61
CA TRP A 50 8.39 -11.55 6.41
C TRP A 50 9.10 -11.27 7.72
N ASP A 51 10.42 -11.25 7.64
CA ASP A 51 11.28 -10.81 8.72
C ASP A 51 11.41 -9.29 8.71
N GLY A 52 10.90 -8.67 9.77
CA GLY A 52 11.06 -7.25 10.04
C GLY A 52 10.27 -6.30 9.12
N GLU A 53 10.72 -5.05 9.06
CA GLU A 53 9.93 -3.92 8.56
C GLU A 53 10.31 -3.48 7.13
N SER A 54 11.09 -4.29 6.41
CA SER A 54 11.63 -3.90 5.11
C SER A 54 10.57 -3.95 4.01
N LYS A 55 10.31 -2.79 3.39
CA LYS A 55 9.49 -2.70 2.17
C LYS A 55 10.12 -3.39 0.96
N LYS A 56 11.41 -3.73 1.02
CA LYS A 56 12.17 -4.34 -0.09
C LYS A 56 12.09 -5.87 -0.11
N ASN A 57 11.47 -6.49 0.89
CA ASN A 57 11.32 -7.94 0.90
C ASN A 57 10.51 -8.38 -0.34
N PRO A 58 10.88 -9.50 -1.00
CA PRO A 58 10.14 -9.98 -2.15
C PRO A 58 8.68 -10.31 -1.76
N LEU A 59 7.78 -10.21 -2.73
CA LEU A 59 6.41 -10.68 -2.56
C LEU A 59 6.43 -12.17 -2.23
N LYS A 60 5.57 -12.58 -1.30
CA LYS A 60 5.35 -13.99 -0.99
C LYS A 60 4.26 -14.50 -1.92
N VAL A 61 4.52 -15.67 -2.48
CA VAL A 61 3.57 -16.44 -3.25
C VAL A 61 2.98 -17.49 -2.33
N LEU A 62 1.66 -17.52 -2.20
CA LEU A 62 0.92 -18.44 -1.36
C LEU A 62 -0.05 -19.24 -2.23
N GLN A 63 -0.27 -20.50 -1.90
CA GLN A 63 -1.40 -21.23 -2.48
C GLN A 63 -2.72 -20.64 -1.98
N LEU A 64 -3.80 -20.77 -2.74
CA LEU A 64 -5.18 -20.46 -2.32
C LEU A 64 -5.72 -21.43 -1.26
N ARG A 65 -4.97 -21.63 -0.17
CA ARG A 65 -5.32 -22.48 0.97
C ARG A 65 -4.71 -21.94 2.25
N GLY A 66 -5.40 -22.17 3.37
CA GLY A 66 -4.93 -21.81 4.68
C GLY A 66 -5.31 -20.39 5.10
N LYS A 67 -4.86 -20.02 6.29
CA LYS A 67 -5.37 -18.84 7.01
C LYS A 67 -4.38 -17.69 6.98
N VAL A 68 -4.90 -16.51 6.65
CA VAL A 68 -4.18 -15.25 6.73
C VAL A 68 -4.77 -14.36 7.81
N THR A 69 -3.91 -13.81 8.66
CA THR A 69 -4.25 -12.84 9.71
C THR A 69 -3.30 -11.65 9.65
N VAL A 70 -3.66 -10.56 10.32
CA VAL A 70 -2.76 -9.41 10.51
C VAL A 70 -2.65 -9.16 12.00
N ASN A 71 -1.43 -9.21 12.52
CA ASN A 71 -1.18 -9.05 13.96
C ASN A 71 -0.13 -7.98 14.22
N ALA A 72 -0.25 -7.34 15.39
CA ALA A 72 0.87 -6.61 15.97
C ALA A 72 2.01 -7.58 16.28
N VAL A 73 3.24 -7.12 16.07
CA VAL A 73 4.45 -7.93 16.22
C VAL A 73 5.50 -7.16 17.02
N ASP A 74 6.35 -7.87 17.76
CA ASP A 74 7.42 -7.27 18.56
C ASP A 74 8.66 -6.99 17.71
N ARG A 75 9.15 -5.73 17.74
CA ARG A 75 10.11 -5.23 16.75
C ARG A 75 11.48 -5.91 16.82
N LYS A 76 11.82 -6.46 17.97
CA LYS A 76 13.10 -7.11 18.21
C LYS A 76 13.05 -8.58 17.81
N THR A 77 11.93 -9.24 18.06
CA THR A 77 11.79 -10.70 17.91
C THR A 77 11.01 -11.11 16.66
N ASN A 78 10.31 -10.16 16.03
CA ASN A 78 9.35 -10.39 14.96
C ASN A 78 8.23 -11.38 15.30
N LYS A 79 7.98 -11.62 16.59
CA LYS A 79 6.92 -12.55 17.02
C LYS A 79 5.59 -11.81 17.17
N PRO A 80 4.45 -12.45 16.85
CA PRO A 80 3.14 -11.87 17.13
C PRO A 80 2.97 -11.61 18.62
N ILE A 81 2.36 -10.47 18.93
CA ILE A 81 1.95 -10.13 20.29
C ILE A 81 0.61 -10.80 20.54
N GLU A 82 0.53 -11.64 21.58
CA GLU A 82 -0.69 -12.38 21.92
C GLU A 82 -1.87 -11.44 22.19
N GLY A 83 -3.06 -11.81 21.70
CA GLY A 83 -4.29 -11.03 21.86
C GLY A 83 -4.34 -9.72 21.06
N LYS A 84 -3.40 -9.50 20.12
CA LYS A 84 -3.32 -8.28 19.29
C LYS A 84 -3.49 -8.57 17.80
N ALA A 85 -4.55 -9.28 17.46
CA ALA A 85 -5.05 -9.35 16.09
C ALA A 85 -5.61 -7.98 15.67
N LEU A 86 -5.34 -7.57 14.43
CA LEU A 86 -5.72 -6.28 13.88
C LEU A 86 -6.76 -6.48 12.78
N GLY A 87 -7.74 -5.59 12.74
CA GLY A 87 -8.69 -5.54 11.64
C GLY A 87 -8.02 -5.14 10.33
N PHE A 88 -8.39 -5.78 9.23
CA PHE A 88 -7.94 -5.42 7.89
C PHE A 88 -9.03 -5.59 6.84
N MET A 89 -8.94 -4.82 5.77
CA MET A 89 -9.73 -4.98 4.55
C MET A 89 -8.86 -5.62 3.47
N ILE A 90 -9.51 -6.17 2.45
CA ILE A 90 -8.83 -6.82 1.32
C ILE A 90 -9.17 -6.16 -0.01
N GLY A 91 -8.17 -6.04 -0.87
CA GLY A 91 -8.28 -5.52 -2.22
C GLY A 91 -7.61 -6.44 -3.23
N LEU A 92 -7.86 -6.18 -4.49
CA LEU A 92 -7.25 -6.84 -5.64
C LEU A 92 -6.45 -5.80 -6.40
N LYS A 93 -5.24 -6.14 -6.82
CA LYS A 93 -4.50 -5.41 -7.84
C LYS A 93 -4.33 -6.32 -9.05
N ASP A 94 -5.00 -5.91 -10.12
CA ASP A 94 -5.00 -6.58 -11.42
C ASP A 94 -3.59 -6.61 -12.04
N TYR A 95 -3.15 -7.78 -12.50
CA TYR A 95 -1.82 -7.94 -13.08
C TYR A 95 -1.62 -7.13 -14.36
N ASP A 96 -2.59 -7.17 -15.27
CA ASP A 96 -2.46 -6.63 -16.63
C ASP A 96 -2.59 -5.10 -16.65
N THR A 97 -3.55 -4.57 -15.91
CA THR A 97 -3.93 -3.15 -15.93
C THR A 97 -3.42 -2.36 -14.75
N ASN A 98 -2.90 -3.02 -13.70
CA ASN A 98 -2.57 -2.42 -12.41
C ASN A 98 -3.76 -1.74 -11.71
N THR A 99 -4.98 -2.02 -12.14
CA THR A 99 -6.18 -1.47 -11.50
C THR A 99 -6.30 -2.05 -10.09
N VAL A 100 -6.57 -1.16 -9.13
CA VAL A 100 -6.80 -1.55 -7.73
C VAL A 100 -8.28 -1.47 -7.42
N TRP A 101 -8.86 -2.60 -7.03
CA TRP A 101 -10.25 -2.68 -6.58
C TRP A 101 -10.32 -3.09 -5.12
N MET A 102 -11.32 -2.55 -4.42
CA MET A 102 -11.69 -3.09 -3.13
C MET A 102 -12.48 -4.38 -3.36
N LEU A 103 -11.93 -5.51 -2.92
CA LEU A 103 -12.58 -6.81 -3.12
C LEU A 103 -13.71 -7.01 -2.10
N SER A 104 -13.56 -6.44 -0.90
CA SER A 104 -14.57 -6.45 0.16
C SER A 104 -14.40 -5.26 1.09
N GLU A 105 -15.52 -4.60 1.41
CA GLU A 105 -15.58 -3.53 2.42
C GLU A 105 -15.66 -4.07 3.86
N LYS A 106 -15.80 -5.39 4.04
CA LYS A 106 -15.84 -6.02 5.36
C LYS A 106 -14.47 -5.91 6.03
N VAL A 107 -14.47 -5.61 7.32
CA VAL A 107 -13.28 -5.72 8.16
C VAL A 107 -13.12 -7.16 8.65
N TYR A 108 -12.01 -7.78 8.28
CA TYR A 108 -11.60 -9.12 8.65
C TYR A 108 -10.59 -9.07 9.79
N HIS A 109 -10.56 -10.14 10.59
CA HIS A 109 -9.44 -10.42 11.51
C HIS A 109 -8.70 -11.70 11.12
N GLU A 110 -9.33 -12.53 10.30
CA GLU A 110 -8.81 -13.73 9.68
C GLU A 110 -9.54 -13.90 8.34
N ILE A 111 -8.83 -14.37 7.32
CA ILE A 111 -9.41 -14.86 6.07
C ILE A 111 -8.91 -16.28 5.82
N ASP A 112 -9.80 -17.12 5.34
CA ASP A 112 -9.44 -18.38 4.71
C ASP A 112 -9.20 -18.11 3.21
N LEU A 113 -8.00 -18.41 2.72
CA LEU A 113 -7.65 -18.16 1.33
C LEU A 113 -8.47 -19.02 0.36
N GLU A 114 -9.06 -20.12 0.80
CA GLU A 114 -9.96 -20.94 -0.03
C GLU A 114 -11.24 -20.16 -0.40
N GLU A 115 -11.71 -19.24 0.47
CA GLU A 115 -12.88 -18.38 0.18
C GLU A 115 -12.62 -17.35 -0.94
N LEU A 116 -11.36 -17.21 -1.37
CA LEU A 116 -10.94 -16.34 -2.45
C LEU A 116 -10.87 -17.05 -3.80
N GLN A 117 -11.11 -18.36 -3.84
CA GLN A 117 -11.11 -19.14 -5.07
C GLN A 117 -12.10 -18.57 -6.09
N GLY A 118 -11.63 -18.39 -7.33
CA GLY A 118 -12.44 -17.83 -8.43
C GLY A 118 -12.67 -16.32 -8.38
N LYS A 119 -11.98 -15.59 -7.49
CA LYS A 119 -12.00 -14.12 -7.41
C LYS A 119 -10.72 -13.44 -7.92
N PHE A 120 -9.76 -14.24 -8.39
CA PHE A 120 -8.42 -13.83 -8.79
C PHE A 120 -8.06 -14.53 -10.11
N ASP A 121 -7.46 -13.77 -11.00
CA ASP A 121 -6.82 -14.31 -12.20
C ASP A 121 -5.33 -14.58 -11.92
N TYR A 122 -4.69 -15.36 -12.79
CA TYR A 122 -3.27 -15.66 -12.64
C TYR A 122 -2.42 -14.39 -12.69
N GLY A 123 -1.58 -14.19 -11.66
CA GLY A 123 -0.68 -13.04 -11.55
C GLY A 123 -1.24 -11.88 -10.73
N ASP A 124 -2.53 -11.90 -10.40
CA ASP A 124 -3.14 -10.89 -9.55
C ASP A 124 -2.51 -10.86 -8.14
N VAL A 125 -2.57 -9.67 -7.53
CA VAL A 125 -2.02 -9.43 -6.21
C VAL A 125 -3.16 -9.13 -5.22
N LEU A 126 -3.21 -9.92 -4.15
CA LEU A 126 -4.05 -9.64 -3.00
C LEU A 126 -3.42 -8.50 -2.18
N LEU A 127 -4.18 -7.44 -1.98
CA LEU A 127 -3.83 -6.30 -1.13
C LEU A 127 -4.46 -6.46 0.24
N ILE A 128 -3.68 -6.24 1.30
CA ILE A 128 -4.12 -6.26 2.69
C ILE A 128 -3.99 -4.87 3.29
N MET A 129 -5.09 -4.27 3.74
CA MET A 129 -5.09 -2.90 4.25
C MET A 129 -5.51 -2.90 5.73
N THR A 130 -4.58 -2.60 6.63
CA THR A 130 -4.92 -2.41 8.05
C THR A 130 -5.91 -1.25 8.22
N VAL A 131 -6.93 -1.43 9.07
CA VAL A 131 -7.85 -0.35 9.44
C VAL A 131 -7.38 0.42 10.67
N ASP A 132 -6.44 -0.14 11.42
CA ASP A 132 -5.84 0.51 12.58
C ASP A 132 -4.64 1.36 12.17
N ARG A 133 -4.78 2.68 12.33
CA ARG A 133 -3.75 3.68 12.03
C ARG A 133 -2.66 3.78 13.09
N ALA A 134 -2.74 3.07 14.21
CA ALA A 134 -1.66 2.99 15.19
C ALA A 134 -0.52 2.07 14.71
N TYR A 135 -0.77 1.22 13.71
CA TYR A 135 0.16 0.24 13.20
C TYR A 135 0.48 0.49 11.73
N ARG A 136 1.77 0.41 11.39
CA ARG A 136 2.20 0.33 9.99
C ARG A 136 2.22 -1.13 9.54
N LEU A 137 1.77 -1.39 8.30
CA LEU A 137 1.92 -2.68 7.64
C LEU A 137 2.94 -2.53 6.49
N PRO A 138 4.24 -2.82 6.72
CA PRO A 138 5.29 -2.47 5.75
C PRO A 138 5.20 -3.24 4.42
N ARG A 139 4.67 -4.46 4.46
CA ARG A 139 4.37 -5.30 3.29
C ARG A 139 2.90 -5.68 3.35
N HIS A 140 2.18 -5.33 2.29
CA HIS A 140 0.72 -5.40 2.23
C HIS A 140 0.21 -6.11 0.97
N GLU A 141 1.11 -6.75 0.24
CA GLU A 141 0.86 -7.36 -1.07
C GLU A 141 1.25 -8.85 -1.00
N LEU A 142 0.39 -9.71 -1.53
CA LEU A 142 0.57 -11.15 -1.63
C LEU A 142 0.24 -11.62 -3.04
N ILE A 143 1.00 -12.55 -3.57
CA ILE A 143 0.66 -13.24 -4.82
C ILE A 143 -0.03 -14.54 -4.44
N LEU A 144 -1.15 -14.86 -5.09
CA LEU A 144 -1.89 -16.09 -4.85
C LEU A 144 -1.74 -17.04 -6.05
N GLU A 145 -1.22 -18.25 -5.81
CA GLU A 145 -1.17 -19.35 -6.76
C GLU A 145 -2.49 -20.12 -6.72
N GLY A 146 -3.15 -20.23 -7.87
CA GLY A 146 -4.43 -20.93 -8.03
C GLY A 146 -5.57 -20.08 -8.60
N GLY A 147 -5.28 -18.89 -9.13
CA GLY A 147 -6.23 -18.14 -9.96
C GLY A 147 -6.72 -18.96 -11.15
N CYS A 148 -7.90 -18.61 -11.66
CA CYS A 148 -8.56 -19.34 -12.75
C CYS A 148 -7.81 -19.25 -14.08
#